data_AF-A0A7W0MDK8-F1
#
_entry.id   AF-A0A7W0MDK8-F1
#
_cell.length_a   1.000
_cell.length_b   1.000
_cell.length_c   1.000
_cell.angle_alpha   90.00
_cell.angle_beta   90.00
_cell.angle_gamma   90.00
#
_symmetry.space_group_name_H-M   'P 1'
#
loop_
_entity.id
_entity.type
_entity.pdbx_description
1 polymer ?
#
loop_
_entity_poly.entity_id
_entity_poly.type
_entity_poly.pdbx_seq_one_letter_code
_entity_poly.pdbx_strand_id
1 'polypeptide(L)' 'MDSKYRLIIVTARRGKQLQGGARPRVEIESQRHKHTRLALEEINQGKINYKLTDKT' A
#
# COMPACT_ATOMS: atom_id res chain seq x y z
N MET A 1 -6.75 2.99 -11.36
CA MET A 1 -5.28 2.82 -11.28
C MET A 1 -4.78 2.47 -12.68
N ASP A 2 -4.85 3.44 -13.58
CA ASP A 2 -4.67 3.26 -15.04
C ASP A 2 -3.20 3.24 -15.50
N SER A 3 -2.25 3.63 -14.64
CA SER A 3 -0.82 3.68 -15.00
C SER A 3 0.01 2.78 -14.10
N LYS A 4 0.78 1.86 -14.71
CA LYS A 4 1.71 0.95 -14.02
C LYS A 4 2.67 1.70 -13.09
N TYR A 5 3.07 2.93 -13.47
CA TYR A 5 3.89 3.80 -12.64
C TYR A 5 3.19 4.25 -11.35
N ARG A 6 1.91 4.58 -11.45
CA ARG A 6 1.09 5.00 -10.31
C ARG A 6 0.93 3.86 -9.30
N LEU A 7 0.76 2.63 -9.79
CA LEU A 7 0.75 1.43 -8.96
C LEU A 7 2.07 1.28 -8.17
N ILE A 8 3.21 1.43 -8.82
CA ILE A 8 4.53 1.29 -8.18
C ILE A 8 4.72 2.37 -7.09
N ILE A 9 4.40 3.62 -7.39
CA ILE A 9 4.53 4.74 -6.45
C ILE A 9 3.62 4.52 -5.23
N VAL A 10 2.36 4.14 -5.46
CA VAL A 10 1.39 3.88 -4.38
C VAL A 10 1.82 2.70 -3.51
N THR A 11 2.29 1.61 -4.14
CA THR A 11 2.79 0.42 -3.46
C THR A 11 4.02 0.74 -2.61
N ALA A 12 4.99 1.48 -3.16
CA ALA A 12 6.20 1.87 -2.44
C ALA A 12 5.89 2.78 -1.25
N ARG A 13 5.02 3.78 -1.45
CA ARG A 13 4.61 4.71 -0.39
C ARG A 13 3.87 3.98 0.73
N ARG A 14 3.02 3.00 0.39
CA ARG A 14 2.36 2.16 1.39
C ARG A 14 3.33 1.22 2.11
N GLY A 15 4.29 0.62 1.39
CA GLY A 15 5.34 -0.20 2.00
C GLY A 15 6.15 0.56 3.06
N LYS A 16 6.47 1.84 2.81
CA LYS A 16 7.11 2.72 3.81
C LYS A 16 6.24 2.95 5.05
N GLN A 17 4.92 3.09 4.89
CA GLN A 17 4.02 3.25 6.04
C GLN A 17 4.02 1.99 6.92
N LEU A 18 3.97 0.81 6.31
CA LEU A 18 4.02 -0.47 7.04
C LEU A 18 5.36 -0.65 7.77
N GLN A 19 6.47 -0.25 7.15
CA GLN A 19 7.77 -0.23 7.82
C GLN A 19 7.80 0.72 9.02
N GLY A 20 7.07 1.83 8.98
CA GLY A 20 6.90 2.76 10.09
C GLY A 20 5.94 2.26 11.19
N GLY A 21 5.51 1.01 11.17
CA GLY A 21 4.59 0.44 12.16
C GLY A 21 3.11 0.74 11.90
N ALA A 22 2.75 1.22 10.71
CA ALA A 22 1.34 1.38 10.36
C ALA A 22 0.64 0.02 10.33
N ARG A 23 -0.60 -0.02 10.85
CA ARG A 23 -1.41 -1.25 10.84
C ARG A 23 -1.82 -1.62 9.40
N PRO A 24 -1.57 -2.85 8.96
CA PRO A 24 -2.10 -3.36 7.70
C PRO A 24 -3.62 -3.53 7.80
N ARG A 25 -4.31 -3.26 6.70
CA ARG A 25 -5.78 -3.35 6.54
C ARG A 25 -6.22 -4.71 6.00
N VAL A 26 -5.26 -5.57 5.65
CA VAL A 26 -5.56 -6.96 5.33
C VAL A 26 -5.25 -7.82 6.54
N GLU A 27 -6.15 -8.74 6.83
CA GLU A 27 -6.04 -9.80 7.84
C GLU A 27 -5.10 -10.90 7.33
N ILE A 28 -3.86 -10.54 7.04
CA ILE A 28 -2.78 -11.50 6.74
C ILE A 28 -1.78 -11.36 7.88
N GLU A 29 -1.20 -12.48 8.31
CA GLU A 29 -0.10 -12.51 9.27
C GLU A 29 1.01 -11.55 8.82
N SER A 30 0.99 -10.34 9.36
CA SER A 30 1.80 -9.23 8.86
C SER A 30 3.28 -9.45 9.14
N GLN A 31 3.58 -10.38 10.04
CA GLN A 31 4.93 -10.82 10.39
C GLN A 31 5.53 -11.81 9.39
N ARG A 32 4.71 -12.50 8.59
CA ARG A 32 5.19 -13.50 7.61
C ARG A 32 5.44 -12.92 6.22
N HIS A 33 4.89 -11.75 5.91
CA HIS A 33 4.93 -11.19 4.56
C HIS A 33 5.72 -9.88 4.49
N LYS A 34 6.50 -9.74 3.41
CA LYS A 34 7.22 -8.49 3.12
C LYS A 34 6.22 -7.32 2.98
N HIS A 35 6.58 -6.16 3.50
CA HIS A 35 5.76 -4.94 3.45
C HIS A 35 5.27 -4.59 2.03
N THR A 36 6.11 -4.77 1.01
CA THR A 36 5.74 -4.51 -0.39
C THR A 36 4.63 -5.44 -0.89
N ARG A 37 4.61 -6.69 -0.42
CA ARG A 37 3.59 -7.67 -0.79
C ARG A 37 2.28 -7.38 -0.09
N LEU A 38 2.31 -7.04 1.19
CA LEU A 38 1.14 -6.56 1.93
C LEU A 38 0.52 -5.33 1.26
N ALA A 39 1.35 -4.34 0.89
CA ALA A 39 0.88 -3.14 0.18
C ALA A 39 0.20 -3.48 -1.16
N LEU A 40 0.75 -4.43 -1.92
CA LEU A 40 0.19 -4.85 -3.20
C LEU A 40 -1.17 -5.55 -3.00
N GLU A 41 -1.28 -6.42 -2.00
CA GLU A 41 -2.55 -7.09 -1.66
C GLU A 41 -3.61 -6.11 -1.16
N GLU A 42 -3.24 -5.12 -0.35
CA GLU A 42 -4.15 -4.07 0.09
C GLU A 42 -4.69 -3.23 -1.09
N ILE A 43 -3.83 -2.96 -2.09
CA ILE A 43 -4.23 -2.25 -3.32
C ILE A 43 -5.14 -3.13 -4.17
N ASN A 44 -4.81 -4.42 -4.33
CA ASN A 44 -5.59 -5.36 -5.14
C ASN A 44 -6.98 -5.62 -4.53
N GLN A 45 -7.08 -5.66 -3.19
CA GLN A 45 -8.36 -5.73 -2.48
C GLN A 45 -9.15 -4.41 -2.49
N GLY A 46 -8.65 -3.35 -3.12
CA GLY A 46 -9.31 -2.04 -3.17
C GLY A 46 -9.40 -1.33 -1.82
N LYS A 47 -8.71 -1.81 -0.78
CA LYS A 47 -8.77 -1.27 0.59
C LYS A 47 -7.98 0.03 0.77
N ILE A 48 -7.23 0.45 -0.25
CA ILE A 48 -6.46 1.69 -0.25
C ILE A 48 -7.00 2.63 -1.32
N ASN A 49 -7.86 3.54 -0.89
CA ASN A 49 -8.20 4.73 -1.67
C ASN A 49 -7.10 5.79 -1.48
N TYR A 50 -6.07 5.76 -2.32
CA TYR A 50 -5.11 6.85 -2.42
C TYR A 50 -5.80 8.05 -3.08
N LYS A 51 -6.38 8.95 -2.27
CA LYS A 51 -6.67 10.30 -2.73
C LYS A 51 -5.33 11.02 -2.83
N LEU A 52 -4.92 11.37 -4.05
CA LEU A 52 -3.79 12.27 -4.24
C LEU A 52 -4.27 13.63 -3.71
N THR A 53 -4.04 13.92 -2.44
CA THR A 53 -4.10 15.30 -1.97
C THR A 53 -2.89 15.98 -2.60
N ASP A 54 -3.11 16.50 -3.80
CA ASP A 54 -2.27 17.52 -4.39
C ASP A 54 -2.23 18.65 -3.38
N LYS A 55 -1.11 18.77 -2.66
CA LYS A 55 -0.89 19.89 -1.77
C LYS A 55 -0.49 21.05 -2.67
N THR A 56 -1.49 21.87 -3.02
CA THR A 56 -1.33 23.22 -3.58
C THR A 56 -0.55 24.10 -2.62
#